data_AF-A0A7K3ZZY2-F1
#
_entry.id   AF-A0A7K3ZZY2-F1
#
_cell.length_a   1.000
_cell.length_b   1.000
_cell.length_c   1.000
_cell.angle_alpha   90.00
_cell.angle_beta   90.00
_cell.angle_gamma   90.00
#
_symmetry.space_group_name_H-M   'P 1'
#
loop_
_entity.id
_entity.type
_entity.pdbx_description
1 polymer ?
#
loop_
_entity_poly.entity_id
_entity_poly.type
_entity_poly.pdbx_seq_one_letter_code
_entity_poly.pdbx_strand_id
1 'polypeptide(L)'
;MDREDWRQIQKELNSLYDLHEAAASQTGKCREFNSQAALFLEKLEEMGADDLAYRVMDLLAGCSPKDFSPCDNRLSTKGSLERLIEQVKRKID
;
A
#
# COMPACT_ATOMS: atom_id res chain seq x y z
N MET A 1 19.63 0.09 -2.28
CA MET A 1 18.87 0.46 -1.08
C MET A 1 19.57 -0.02 0.17
N ASP A 2 19.64 0.84 1.16
CA ASP A 2 20.19 0.53 2.48
C ASP A 2 19.07 0.18 3.50
N ARG A 3 19.45 -0.05 4.76
CA ARG A 3 18.51 -0.43 5.81
C ARG A 3 17.52 0.68 6.15
N GLU A 4 17.92 1.94 6.02
CA GLU A 4 17.06 3.08 6.32
C GLU A 4 16.00 3.27 5.22
N ASP A 5 16.38 3.06 3.96
CA ASP A 5 15.43 2.99 2.84
C ASP A 5 14.33 1.95 3.12
N TRP A 6 14.70 0.73 3.53
CA TRP A 6 13.73 -0.32 3.85
C TRP A 6 12.84 0.02 5.04
N ARG A 7 13.36 0.71 6.06
CA ARG A 7 12.56 1.20 7.20
C ARG A 7 11.55 2.25 6.79
N GLN A 8 11.95 3.17 5.90
CA GLN A 8 11.05 4.19 5.37
C GLN A 8 9.91 3.53 4.58
N ILE A 9 10.23 2.58 3.71
CA ILE A 9 9.23 1.78 2.96
C ILE A 9 8.28 1.06 3.91
N GLN A 10 8.81 0.42 4.97
CA GLN A 10 7.98 -0.28 5.96
C GLN A 10 7.00 0.68 6.64
N LYS A 11 7.46 1.88 7.01
CA LYS A 11 6.63 2.90 7.66
C LYS A 11 5.50 3.36 6.75
N GLU A 12 5.77 3.60 5.47
CA GLU A 12 4.75 4.01 4.49
C GLU A 12 3.75 2.88 4.23
N LEU A 13 4.19 1.62 4.10
CA LEU A 13 3.30 0.47 3.97
C LEU A 13 2.37 0.30 5.19
N ASN A 14 2.89 0.47 6.41
CA ASN A 14 2.06 0.42 7.62
C ASN A 14 1.01 1.54 7.61
N SER A 15 1.39 2.76 7.20
CA SER A 15 0.44 3.87 7.05
C SER A 15 -0.65 3.57 6.02
N LEU A 16 -0.29 2.94 4.90
CA LEU A 16 -1.26 2.51 3.88
C LEU A 16 -2.21 1.44 4.41
N TYR A 17 -1.70 0.48 5.18
CA TYR A 17 -2.51 -0.54 5.84
C TYR A 17 -3.54 0.07 6.80
N ASP A 18 -3.10 0.97 7.68
CA ASP A 18 -3.99 1.65 8.64
C ASP A 18 -5.06 2.47 7.92
N LEU A 19 -4.66 3.18 6.86
CA LEU A 19 -5.57 3.98 6.04
C LEU A 19 -6.61 3.12 5.31
N HIS A 20 -6.20 1.96 4.79
CA HIS A 20 -7.11 1.01 4.15
C HIS A 20 -8.12 0.42 5.15
N GLU A 21 -7.68 0.04 6.35
CA GLU A 21 -8.60 -0.51 7.37
C GLU A 21 -9.57 0.57 7.88
N ALA A 22 -9.12 1.83 8.00
CA ALA A 22 -10.00 2.95 8.32
C ALA A 22 -11.03 3.24 7.21
N ALA A 23 -10.70 2.97 5.94
CA ALA A 23 -11.60 3.18 4.81
C ALA A 23 -12.84 2.29 4.82
N ALA A 24 -12.88 1.24 5.64
CA ALA A 24 -14.06 0.40 5.80
C ALA A 24 -15.24 1.14 6.48
N SER A 25 -14.96 2.17 7.28
CA SER A 25 -15.99 2.87 8.09
C SER A 25 -16.00 4.39 7.90
N GLN A 26 -15.08 4.95 7.10
CA GLN A 26 -14.94 6.38 6.89
C GLN A 26 -15.05 6.76 5.41
N THR A 27 -16.03 7.60 5.09
CA THR A 27 -16.23 8.15 3.75
C THR A 27 -14.99 8.90 3.26
N GLY A 28 -14.62 8.74 1.99
CA GLY A 28 -13.49 9.41 1.36
C GLY A 28 -12.11 8.81 1.64
N LYS A 29 -11.96 7.97 2.67
CA LYS A 29 -10.68 7.32 3.00
C LYS A 29 -10.20 6.32 1.95
N CYS A 30 -11.11 5.70 1.19
CA CYS A 30 -10.72 4.82 0.07
C CYS A 30 -10.02 5.60 -1.06
N ARG A 31 -10.47 6.83 -1.34
CA ARG A 31 -9.83 7.73 -2.30
C ARG A 31 -8.48 8.21 -1.78
N GLU A 32 -8.41 8.57 -0.49
CA GLU A 32 -7.16 8.95 0.17
C GLU A 32 -6.13 7.80 0.11
N PHE A 33 -6.55 6.57 0.42
CA PHE A 33 -5.70 5.38 0.29
C PHE A 33 -5.16 5.22 -1.12
N ASN A 34 -6.02 5.32 -2.14
CA ASN A 34 -5.60 5.15 -3.53
C ASN A 34 -4.59 6.22 -3.96
N SER A 35 -4.81 7.49 -3.60
CA SER A 35 -3.86 8.56 -3.88
C SER A 35 -2.51 8.35 -3.17
N GLN A 36 -2.53 7.94 -1.89
CA GLN A 36 -1.31 7.67 -1.14
C GLN A 36 -0.55 6.46 -1.70
N ALA A 37 -1.26 5.40 -2.11
CA ALA A 37 -0.66 4.23 -2.72
C ALA A 37 -0.03 4.55 -4.10
N ALA A 38 -0.61 5.46 -4.87
CA ALA A 38 -0.03 5.94 -6.13
C ALA A 38 1.27 6.74 -5.90
N LEU A 39 1.28 7.64 -4.91
CA LEU A 39 2.51 8.37 -4.53
C LEU A 39 3.58 7.43 -3.98
N PHE A 40 3.16 6.40 -3.25
CA PHE A 40 4.09 5.38 -2.75
C PHE A 40 4.68 4.54 -3.89
N LEU A 41 3.90 4.21 -4.93
CA LEU A 41 4.40 3.55 -6.14
C LEU A 41 5.51 4.38 -6.80
N GLU A 42 5.26 5.67 -7.05
CA GLU A 42 6.24 6.58 -7.65
C GLU A 42 7.56 6.59 -6.85
N LYS A 43 7.49 6.68 -5.52
CA LYS A 43 8.69 6.61 -4.67
C LYS A 43 9.42 5.28 -4.79
N LEU A 44 8.71 4.16 -4.84
CA LEU A 44 9.34 2.84 -5.00
C LEU A 44 10.09 2.74 -6.34
N GLU A 45 9.51 3.30 -7.41
CA GLU A 45 10.15 3.36 -8.74
C GLU A 45 11.39 4.26 -8.70
N GLU A 46 11.32 5.44 -8.07
CA GLU A 46 12.48 6.34 -7.89
C GLU A 46 13.62 5.68 -7.09
N MET A 47 13.28 4.84 -6.10
CA MET A 47 14.24 4.12 -5.27
C MET A 47 14.80 2.85 -5.95
N GLY A 48 14.29 2.47 -7.14
CA GLY A 48 14.65 1.24 -7.83
C GLY A 48 14.15 -0.04 -7.12
N ALA A 49 13.06 0.07 -6.35
CA ALA A 49 12.42 -1.04 -5.64
C ALA A 49 11.40 -1.77 -6.53
N ASP A 50 11.81 -2.17 -7.74
CA ASP A 50 10.93 -2.63 -8.82
C ASP A 50 9.98 -3.77 -8.41
N ASP A 51 10.48 -4.75 -7.64
CA ASP A 51 9.67 -5.87 -7.14
C ASP A 51 8.50 -5.40 -6.28
N LEU A 52 8.70 -4.38 -5.44
CA LEU A 52 7.64 -3.80 -4.62
C LEU A 52 6.73 -2.89 -5.46
N ALA A 53 7.31 -2.09 -6.35
CA ALA A 53 6.57 -1.21 -7.25
C ALA A 53 5.55 -2.02 -8.08
N TYR A 54 5.98 -3.13 -8.67
CA TYR A 54 5.10 -4.03 -9.43
C TYR A 54 3.91 -4.53 -8.58
N ARG A 55 4.16 -4.89 -7.32
CA ARG A 55 3.09 -5.36 -6.41
C ARG A 55 2.14 -4.25 -5.99
N VAL A 56 2.63 -3.02 -5.83
CA VAL A 56 1.78 -1.86 -5.55
C VAL A 56 0.96 -1.51 -6.79
N MET A 57 1.52 -1.65 -7.99
CA MET A 57 0.77 -1.52 -9.25
C MET A 57 -0.38 -2.53 -9.34
N ASP A 58 -0.13 -3.82 -9.05
CA ASP A 58 -1.17 -4.85 -8.99
C ASP A 58 -2.27 -4.48 -7.97
N LEU A 59 -1.88 -3.97 -6.80
CA LEU A 59 -2.82 -3.51 -5.77
C LEU A 59 -3.69 -2.35 -6.27
N LEU A 60 -3.07 -1.35 -6.93
CA LEU A 60 -3.77 -0.19 -7.48
C LEU A 60 -4.72 -0.59 -8.62
N ALA A 61 -4.30 -1.52 -9.48
CA ALA A 61 -5.14 -2.04 -10.56
C ALA A 61 -6.43 -2.72 -10.02
N GLY A 62 -6.35 -3.33 -8.83
CA GLY A 62 -7.51 -3.88 -8.14
C GLY A 62 -8.35 -2.85 -7.37
N CYS A 63 -7.88 -1.61 -7.21
CA CYS A 63 -8.58 -0.59 -6.44
C CYS A 63 -9.47 0.28 -7.34
N SER A 64 -10.78 0.31 -7.04
CA SER A 64 -11.74 1.23 -7.65
C SER A 64 -12.46 2.02 -6.55
N PRO A 65 -11.91 3.17 -6.12
CA PRO A 65 -12.48 3.95 -5.02
C PRO A 65 -13.92 4.40 -5.33
N LYS A 66 -14.83 4.16 -4.36
CA LYS A 66 -16.24 4.58 -4.42
C LYS A 66 -16.61 5.20 -3.07
N ASP A 67 -17.24 6.37 -3.09
CA ASP A 67 -17.49 7.14 -1.86
C ASP A 67 -18.64 6.59 -1.00
N PHE A 68 -19.53 5.77 -1.59
CA PHE A 68 -20.75 5.28 -0.91
C PHE A 68 -20.98 3.77 -1.06
N SER A 69 -19.92 3.01 -1.38
CA SER A 69 -20.02 1.57 -1.55
C SER A 69 -18.92 0.86 -0.78
N PRO A 70 -19.21 -0.31 -0.18
CA PRO A 70 -18.17 -1.16 0.40
C PRO A 70 -17.11 -1.50 -0.65
N CYS A 71 -15.87 -1.66 -0.19
CA CYS A 71 -14.78 -2.14 -1.05
C CYS A 71 -14.93 -3.65 -1.27
N ASP A 72 -15.23 -4.05 -2.52
CA ASP A 72 -15.35 -5.45 -2.92
C ASP A 72 -14.03 -6.22 -2.72
N ASN A 73 -12.90 -5.53 -2.83
CA ASN A 73 -11.56 -6.11 -2.73
C ASN A 73 -10.93 -5.96 -1.36
N ARG A 74 -11.66 -5.52 -0.32
CA ARG A 74 -11.11 -5.18 1.00
C ARG A 74 -10.17 -6.25 1.55
N LEU A 75 -10.62 -7.51 1.61
CA LEU A 75 -9.80 -8.60 2.17
C LEU A 75 -8.58 -8.91 1.30
N SER A 76 -8.72 -8.81 -0.03
CA SER A 76 -7.62 -9.05 -0.97
C SER A 76 -6.55 -7.98 -0.86
N THR A 77 -6.96 -6.70 -0.84
CA THR A 77 -6.07 -5.55 -0.65
C THR A 77 -5.36 -5.62 0.70
N LYS A 78 -6.09 -5.93 1.77
CA LYS A 78 -5.51 -6.15 3.10
C LYS A 78 -4.41 -7.22 3.07
N GLY A 79 -4.71 -8.40 2.53
CA GLY A 79 -3.75 -9.49 2.47
C GLY A 79 -2.53 -9.17 1.59
N SER A 80 -2.69 -8.36 0.54
CA SER A 80 -1.56 -7.88 -0.27
C SER A 80 -0.65 -6.92 0.50
N LEU A 81 -1.22 -6.00 1.28
CA LEU A 81 -0.44 -5.10 2.15
C LEU A 81 0.32 -5.89 3.23
N GLU A 82 -0.33 -6.86 3.88
CA GLU A 82 0.31 -7.71 4.89
C GLU A 82 1.51 -8.49 4.31
N ARG A 83 1.36 -9.04 3.09
CA ARG A 83 2.46 -9.72 2.39
C ARG A 83 3.61 -8.77 2.06
N LEU A 84 3.33 -7.54 1.64
CA LEU A 84 4.36 -6.54 1.35
C LEU A 84 5.12 -6.14 2.62
N ILE A 85 4.41 -5.90 3.71
CA ILE A 85 5.02 -5.59 5.02
C ILE A 85 5.96 -6.71 5.46
N GLU A 86 5.53 -7.97 5.33
CA GLU A 86 6.35 -9.14 5.66
C GLU A 86 7.58 -9.28 4.76
N GLN A 87 7.44 -9.02 3.45
CA GLN A 87 8.58 -9.00 2.54
C GLN A 87 9.60 -7.93 2.91
N VAL A 88 9.15 -6.73 3.29
CA VAL A 88 10.03 -5.63 3.68
C VAL A 88 10.71 -5.92 5.02
N LYS A 89 10.01 -6.53 6.00
CA LYS A 89 10.63 -6.95 7.27
C LYS A 89 11.87 -7.82 7.04
N ARG A 90 11.78 -8.79 6.13
CA ARG A 90 12.89 -9.68 5.75
C ARG A 90 14.08 -8.98 5.09
N LYS A 91 13.91 -7.73 4.64
CA LYS A 91 14.98 -6.90 4.07
C LYS A 91 15.67 -6.02 5.13
N ILE A 92 15.04 -5.84 6.30
CA ILE A 92 15.54 -5.01 7.40
C ILE A 92 16.34 -5.84 8.42
N ASP A 93 15.95 -7.11 8.59
CA ASP A 93 16.62 -8.11 9.43
C ASP A 93 17.99 -8.50 8.85
#